data_AF-A0A0H4CG72-F1
#
_entry.id   AF-A0A0H4CG72-F1
#
_cell.length_a   1.000
_cell.length_b   1.000
_cell.length_c   1.000
_cell.angle_alpha   90.00
_cell.angle_beta   90.00
_cell.angle_gamma   90.00
#
_symmetry.space_group_name_H-M   'P 1'
#
loop_
_entity.id
_entity.type
_entity.pdbx_description
1 polymer ?
#
loop_
_entity_poly.entity_id
_entity_poly.type
_entity_poly.pdbx_seq_one_letter_code
_entity_poly.pdbx_strand_id
1 'polypeptide(L)'
;MIEEKLREYDDARITTAIEASDHLDTVRNRLANLLGPPAPRPFTLTFAGQERHMGEAATSFVVNATNLDDAAGILAGLPSWHEWYLADAGTLDGQGADIIYLPEQSHPGLPTRGEYADLRDEQEAAAVPATGVTRTSRARLSVPVTTSPLAPAPASPAARTSH
;
A
#
# COMPACT_ATOMS: atom_id res chain seq x y z
N MET A 1 38.86 40.84 -20.38
CA MET A 1 38.92 40.65 -18.92
C MET A 1 37.58 40.19 -18.33
N ILE A 2 36.41 40.67 -18.77
CA ILE A 2 35.10 40.20 -18.27
C ILE A 2 34.75 38.79 -18.82
N GLU A 3 34.98 38.54 -20.11
CA GLU A 3 34.76 37.24 -20.77
C GLU A 3 35.56 36.09 -20.12
N GLU A 4 36.79 36.39 -19.71
CA GLU A 4 37.73 35.44 -19.10
C GLU A 4 37.30 35.07 -17.68
N LYS A 5 36.86 36.06 -16.88
CA LYS A 5 36.29 35.82 -15.56
C LYS A 5 34.96 35.06 -15.60
N LEU A 6 34.16 35.27 -16.64
CA LEU A 6 32.92 34.50 -16.85
C LEU A 6 33.23 33.03 -17.15
N ARG A 7 34.25 32.77 -17.97
CA ARG A 7 34.70 31.40 -18.28
C ARG A 7 35.26 30.69 -17.05
N GLU A 8 36.10 31.35 -16.27
CA GLU A 8 36.61 30.80 -14.99
C GLU A 8 35.50 30.51 -13.98
N TYR A 9 34.49 31.38 -13.91
CA TYR A 9 33.33 31.16 -13.04
C TYR A 9 32.48 29.97 -13.50
N ASP A 10 32.22 29.84 -14.80
CA ASP A 10 31.47 28.70 -15.34
C ASP A 10 32.21 27.38 -15.15
N ASP A 11 33.53 27.35 -15.37
CA ASP A 11 34.36 26.16 -15.12
C ASP A 11 34.31 25.76 -13.64
N ALA A 12 34.48 26.71 -12.71
CA ALA A 12 34.39 26.45 -11.27
C ALA A 12 32.99 25.96 -10.84
N ARG A 13 31.93 26.51 -11.43
CA ARG A 13 30.55 26.10 -11.17
C ARG A 13 30.28 24.68 -11.65
N ILE A 14 30.79 24.32 -12.84
CA ILE A 14 30.64 22.98 -13.39
C ILE A 14 31.41 21.95 -12.55
N THR A 15 32.67 22.23 -12.21
CA THR A 15 33.47 21.34 -11.35
C THR A 15 32.80 21.11 -10.01
N THR A 16 32.31 22.18 -9.36
CA THR A 16 31.60 22.08 -8.08
C THR A 16 30.33 21.23 -8.19
N ALA A 17 29.57 21.38 -9.28
CA ALA A 17 28.35 20.61 -9.50
C ALA A 17 28.63 19.11 -9.72
N ILE A 18 29.73 18.78 -10.41
CA ILE A 18 30.17 17.39 -10.60
C ILE A 18 30.60 16.79 -9.26
N GLU A 19 31.47 17.48 -8.50
CA GLU A 19 31.92 17.00 -7.19
C GLU A 19 30.76 16.81 -6.20
N ALA A 20 29.79 17.72 -6.20
CA ALA A 20 28.59 17.57 -5.40
C ALA A 20 27.74 16.36 -5.84
N SER A 21 27.65 16.11 -7.15
CA SER A 21 26.92 14.95 -7.68
C SER A 21 27.59 13.62 -7.29
N ASP A 22 28.92 13.53 -7.42
CA ASP A 22 29.69 12.35 -7.02
C ASP A 22 29.60 12.10 -5.50
N HIS A 23 29.60 13.18 -4.71
CA HIS A 23 29.41 13.10 -3.27
C HIS A 23 28.01 12.56 -2.93
N LEU A 24 26.96 13.05 -3.59
CA LEU A 24 25.59 12.56 -3.38
C LEU A 24 25.44 11.09 -3.79
N ASP A 25 26.06 10.67 -4.89
CA ASP A 25 26.05 9.26 -5.32
C ASP A 25 26.76 8.37 -4.28
N THR A 26 27.90 8.83 -3.76
CA THR A 26 28.63 8.14 -2.69
C THR A 26 27.78 7.98 -1.43
N VAL A 27 27.10 9.06 -0.99
CA VAL A 27 26.21 9.02 0.18
C VAL A 27 25.03 8.09 -0.05
N ARG A 28 24.41 8.14 -1.25
CA ARG A 28 23.32 7.24 -1.65
C ARG A 28 23.76 5.78 -1.61
N ASN A 29 24.91 5.45 -2.21
CA ASN A 29 25.43 4.09 -2.26
C ASN A 29 25.78 3.57 -0.87
N ARG A 30 26.38 4.41 -0.02
CA ARG A 30 26.69 4.04 1.37
C ARG A 30 25.42 3.79 2.18
N LEU A 31 24.37 4.60 1.98
CA LEU A 31 23.08 4.41 2.63
C LEU A 31 22.39 3.12 2.15
N ALA A 32 22.40 2.84 0.85
CA ALA A 32 21.85 1.61 0.29
C ALA A 32 22.56 0.36 0.83
N ASN A 33 23.89 0.40 0.93
CA ASN A 33 24.69 -0.70 1.50
C ASN A 33 24.41 -0.90 3.00
N LEU A 34 24.13 0.17 3.75
CA LEU A 34 23.88 0.09 5.19
C LEU A 34 22.47 -0.41 5.51
N LEU A 35 21.47 -0.01 4.72
CA LEU A 35 20.08 -0.43 4.90
C LEU A 35 19.79 -1.82 4.30
N GLY A 36 20.64 -2.28 3.38
CA GLY A 36 20.40 -3.50 2.60
C GLY A 36 19.29 -3.32 1.55
N PRO A 37 19.07 -4.33 0.69
CA PRO A 37 17.99 -4.28 -0.29
C PRO A 37 16.64 -4.18 0.43
N PRO A 38 15.74 -3.29 0.00
CA PRO A 38 14.42 -3.15 0.61
C PRO A 38 13.65 -4.46 0.43
N ALA A 39 13.30 -5.11 1.53
CA ALA A 39 12.46 -6.31 1.49
C ALA A 39 11.00 -5.90 1.20
N PRO A 40 10.28 -6.64 0.35
CA PRO A 40 8.85 -6.43 0.15
C PRO A 40 8.11 -6.59 1.49
N ARG A 41 7.24 -5.63 1.80
CA ARG A 41 6.38 -5.62 2.98
C ARG A 41 4.96 -5.25 2.57
N PRO A 42 3.93 -5.57 3.37
CA PRO A 42 2.58 -5.17 3.05
C PRO A 42 2.44 -3.65 3.03
N PHE A 43 1.69 -3.14 2.06
CA PHE A 43 1.25 -1.77 1.92
C PHE A 43 -0.26 -1.77 1.69
N THR A 44 -0.94 -0.82 2.32
CA THR A 44 -2.36 -0.56 2.13
C THR A 44 -2.52 0.67 1.24
N LEU A 45 -3.31 0.54 0.17
CA LEU A 45 -3.68 1.61 -0.74
C LEU A 45 -5.20 1.75 -0.71
N THR A 46 -5.68 2.95 -0.44
CA THR A 46 -7.12 3.22 -0.26
C THR A 46 -7.64 4.14 -1.36
N PHE A 47 -8.77 3.75 -1.93
CA PHE A 47 -9.44 4.47 -3.00
C PHE A 47 -10.91 4.64 -2.62
N ALA A 48 -11.47 5.81 -2.90
CA ALA A 48 -12.89 6.04 -2.81
C ALA A 48 -13.47 6.05 -4.23
N GLY A 49 -14.29 5.04 -4.54
CA GLY A 49 -15.13 5.03 -5.75
C GLY A 49 -16.47 5.73 -5.53
N GLN A 50 -17.47 5.36 -6.32
CA GLN A 50 -18.85 5.84 -6.21
C GLN A 50 -19.54 5.48 -4.91
N GLU A 51 -19.04 4.48 -4.19
CA GLU A 51 -19.42 4.14 -2.81
C GLU A 51 -19.48 5.40 -1.91
N ARG A 52 -18.63 6.40 -2.16
CA ARG A 52 -18.64 7.71 -1.49
C ARG A 52 -19.97 8.48 -1.63
N HIS A 53 -20.66 8.34 -2.76
CA HIS A 53 -21.95 9.00 -3.04
C HIS A 53 -23.10 8.29 -2.32
N MET A 54 -22.91 7.02 -1.97
CA MET A 54 -23.86 6.22 -1.19
C MET A 54 -23.56 6.27 0.32
N GLY A 55 -22.50 6.96 0.74
CA GLY A 55 -22.06 7.06 2.13
C GLY A 55 -21.33 5.81 2.65
N GLU A 56 -20.89 4.94 1.74
CA GLU A 56 -20.10 3.75 2.06
C GLU A 56 -18.62 4.09 2.29
N ALA A 57 -17.91 3.19 2.98
CA ALA A 57 -16.50 3.37 3.30
C ALA A 57 -15.62 3.15 2.06
N ALA A 58 -14.48 3.84 2.02
CA ALA A 58 -13.51 3.70 0.93
C ALA A 58 -12.92 2.28 0.89
N THR A 59 -12.76 1.75 -0.31
CA THR A 59 -12.15 0.43 -0.54
C THR A 59 -10.63 0.49 -0.35
N SER A 60 -10.11 -0.42 0.48
CA SER A 60 -8.66 -0.56 0.73
C SER A 60 -8.12 -1.86 0.13
N PHE A 61 -6.97 -1.78 -0.54
CA PHE A 61 -6.26 -2.91 -1.15
C PHE A 61 -4.90 -3.11 -0.49
N VAL A 62 -4.52 -4.37 -0.30
CA VAL A 62 -3.23 -4.73 0.30
C VAL A 62 -2.36 -5.48 -0.71
N VAL A 63 -1.13 -5.00 -0.91
CA VAL A 63 -0.10 -5.61 -1.76
C VAL A 63 1.25 -5.61 -1.06
N ASN A 64 2.17 -6.48 -1.46
CA ASN A 64 3.54 -6.46 -0.98
C ASN A 64 4.40 -5.58 -1.92
N ALA A 65 5.04 -4.56 -1.37
CA ALA A 65 5.90 -3.65 -2.16
C ALA A 65 7.10 -3.18 -1.34
N THR A 66 7.99 -2.43 -1.97
CA THR A 66 9.13 -1.80 -1.29
C THR A 66 8.82 -0.38 -0.80
N ASN A 67 7.92 0.31 -1.49
CA ASN A 67 7.46 1.67 -1.20
C ASN A 67 6.01 1.87 -1.73
N LEU A 68 5.39 3.03 -1.47
CA LEU A 68 4.01 3.30 -1.89
C LEU A 68 3.84 3.44 -3.41
N ASP A 69 4.82 4.02 -4.11
CA ASP A 69 4.77 4.18 -5.57
C ASP A 69 4.86 2.81 -6.27
N ASP A 70 5.75 1.94 -5.78
CA ASP A 70 5.88 0.54 -6.19
C ASP A 70 4.59 -0.23 -5.90
N ALA A 71 3.97 0.00 -4.72
CA ALA A 71 2.70 -0.60 -4.38
C ALA A 71 1.59 -0.19 -5.37
N ALA A 72 1.51 1.08 -5.74
CA ALA A 72 0.54 1.58 -6.71
C ALA A 72 0.76 0.96 -8.11
N GLY A 73 2.02 0.85 -8.54
CA GLY A 73 2.38 0.20 -9.80
C GLY A 73 2.03 -1.29 -9.84
N ILE A 74 2.30 -2.01 -8.75
CA ILE A 74 1.93 -3.43 -8.59
C ILE A 74 0.42 -3.58 -8.61
N LEU A 75 -0.30 -2.78 -7.82
CA LEU A 75 -1.76 -2.83 -7.74
C LEU A 75 -2.41 -2.60 -9.10
N ALA A 76 -1.94 -1.61 -9.85
CA ALA A 76 -2.40 -1.30 -11.20
C ALA A 76 -2.13 -2.42 -12.22
N GLY A 77 -1.32 -3.44 -11.88
CA GLY A 77 -1.11 -4.63 -12.71
C GLY A 77 -2.02 -5.81 -12.37
N LEU A 78 -2.79 -5.73 -11.27
CA LEU A 78 -3.58 -6.87 -10.77
C LEU A 78 -4.99 -6.88 -11.39
N PRO A 79 -5.47 -8.02 -11.91
CA PRO A 79 -6.81 -8.11 -12.49
C PRO A 79 -7.93 -7.76 -11.51
N SER A 80 -7.83 -8.14 -10.22
CA SER A 80 -8.88 -7.80 -9.24
C SER A 80 -9.05 -6.29 -9.06
N TRP A 81 -7.96 -5.52 -9.14
CA TRP A 81 -8.05 -4.06 -9.10
C TRP A 81 -8.73 -3.50 -10.35
N HIS A 82 -8.43 -4.04 -11.54
CA HIS A 82 -9.07 -3.62 -12.78
C HIS A 82 -10.56 -3.95 -12.81
N GLU A 83 -10.96 -5.12 -12.31
CA GLU A 83 -12.37 -5.49 -12.20
C GLU A 83 -13.14 -4.51 -11.30
N TRP A 84 -12.59 -4.16 -10.14
CA TRP A 84 -13.16 -3.14 -9.26
C TRP A 84 -13.20 -1.76 -9.93
N TYR A 85 -12.10 -1.35 -10.57
CA TYR A 85 -12.01 -0.07 -11.29
C TYR A 85 -13.04 0.03 -12.42
N LEU A 86 -13.23 -1.03 -13.20
CA LEU A 86 -14.21 -1.08 -14.30
C LEU A 86 -15.65 -1.15 -13.81
N ALA A 87 -15.91 -1.82 -12.69
CA ALA A 87 -17.22 -1.82 -12.06
C ALA A 87 -17.65 -0.40 -11.66
N ASP A 88 -16.71 0.42 -11.17
CA ASP A 88 -16.95 1.84 -10.87
C ASP A 88 -17.08 2.69 -12.15
N ALA A 89 -16.18 2.48 -13.12
CA ALA A 89 -16.15 3.21 -14.40
C ALA A 89 -17.36 2.94 -15.32
N GLY A 90 -18.05 1.82 -15.13
CA GLY A 90 -19.12 1.32 -15.99
C GLY A 90 -20.49 1.95 -15.76
N THR A 91 -20.63 2.94 -14.88
CA THR A 91 -21.92 3.54 -14.53
C THR A 91 -22.33 4.68 -15.47
N LEU A 92 -23.51 4.45 -16.06
CA LEU A 92 -24.43 5.22 -16.94
C LEU A 92 -24.04 6.54 -17.65
N ASP A 93 -23.06 7.31 -17.19
CA ASP A 93 -22.93 8.72 -17.57
C ASP A 93 -21.81 8.96 -18.57
N GLY A 94 -21.04 7.92 -18.92
CA GLY A 94 -19.91 8.02 -19.86
C GLY A 94 -18.77 8.90 -19.37
N GLN A 95 -18.77 9.29 -18.09
CA GLN A 95 -17.84 10.25 -17.50
C GLN A 95 -16.52 9.64 -17.01
N GLY A 96 -16.34 8.32 -17.17
CA GLY A 96 -15.18 7.58 -16.66
C GLY A 96 -15.31 7.22 -15.19
N ALA A 97 -14.33 6.50 -14.65
CA ALA A 97 -14.31 6.10 -13.24
C ALA A 97 -14.15 7.33 -12.34
N ASP A 98 -15.04 7.48 -11.36
CA ASP A 98 -15.00 8.57 -10.38
C ASP A 98 -14.23 8.12 -9.13
N ILE A 99 -13.02 7.61 -9.35
CA ILE A 99 -12.17 7.02 -8.33
C ILE A 99 -11.15 8.05 -7.85
N ILE A 100 -11.14 8.30 -6.54
CA ILE A 100 -10.17 9.17 -5.88
C ILE A 100 -9.22 8.34 -5.02
N TYR A 101 -7.92 8.50 -5.27
CA TYR A 101 -6.89 7.96 -4.38
C TYR A 101 -6.81 8.78 -3.09
N LEU A 102 -6.81 8.10 -1.94
CA LEU A 102 -6.77 8.70 -0.61
C LEU A 102 -5.41 8.45 0.04
N PRO A 103 -4.42 9.34 -0.14
CA PRO A 103 -3.08 9.15 0.39
C PRO A 103 -3.04 9.17 1.92
N GLU A 104 -3.96 9.88 2.58
CA GLU A 104 -4.02 9.96 4.05
C GLU A 104 -4.45 8.65 4.71
N GLN A 105 -5.12 7.78 3.95
CA GLN A 105 -5.55 6.45 4.39
C GLN A 105 -4.62 5.34 3.90
N SER A 106 -3.73 5.66 2.96
CA SER A 106 -2.76 4.72 2.39
C SER A 106 -1.47 4.73 3.20
N HIS A 107 -1.01 3.56 3.63
CA HIS A 107 0.13 3.47 4.54
C HIS A 107 0.89 2.14 4.41
N PRO A 108 2.17 2.10 4.83
CA PRO A 108 2.86 0.84 5.02
C PRO A 108 2.17 -0.01 6.10
N GLY A 109 2.12 -1.31 5.90
CA GLY A 109 1.47 -2.26 6.80
C GLY A 109 0.04 -2.62 6.38
N LEU A 110 -0.59 -3.45 7.22
CA LEU A 110 -1.99 -3.84 7.08
C LEU A 110 -2.90 -2.79 7.73
N PRO A 111 -4.11 -2.56 7.19
CA PRO A 111 -5.03 -1.63 7.81
C PRO A 111 -5.42 -2.17 9.19
N THR A 112 -5.45 -1.28 10.18
CA THR A 112 -5.74 -1.65 11.57
C THR A 112 -7.24 -1.81 11.82
N ARG A 113 -8.09 -1.29 10.92
CA ARG A 113 -9.55 -1.27 11.00
C ARG A 113 -10.13 -1.25 9.59
N GLY A 114 -11.35 -1.75 9.45
CA GLY A 114 -12.08 -1.78 8.18
C GLY A 114 -11.90 -3.08 7.40
N GLU A 115 -12.75 -3.26 6.40
CA GLU A 115 -12.59 -4.33 5.41
C GLU A 115 -11.57 -3.90 4.36
N TYR A 116 -10.79 -4.86 3.88
CA TYR A 116 -9.80 -4.63 2.84
C TYR A 116 -9.71 -5.85 1.93
N ALA A 117 -9.40 -5.61 0.66
CA ALA A 117 -9.10 -6.64 -0.31
C ALA A 117 -7.60 -6.99 -0.24
N ASP A 118 -7.30 -8.20 0.23
CA ASP A 118 -5.94 -8.72 0.25
C ASP A 118 -5.59 -9.33 -1.12
N LEU A 119 -4.71 -8.65 -1.87
CA LEU A 119 -4.30 -9.06 -3.21
C LEU A 119 -2.89 -9.65 -3.25
N ARG A 120 -2.28 -9.90 -2.08
CA ARG A 120 -0.92 -10.46 -2.00
C ARG A 120 -0.80 -11.85 -2.61
N ASP A 121 -1.83 -12.69 -2.45
CA ASP A 121 -1.86 -14.03 -3.07
C ASP A 121 -1.89 -13.95 -4.61
N GLU A 122 -2.65 -12.99 -5.15
CA GLU A 122 -2.75 -12.74 -6.59
C GLU A 122 -1.45 -12.18 -7.15
N GLN A 123 -0.81 -11.27 -6.40
CA GLN A 123 0.51 -10.77 -6.72
C GLN A 123 1.56 -11.90 -6.76
N GLU A 124 1.57 -12.79 -5.76
CA GLU A 124 2.46 -13.95 -5.75
C GLU A 124 2.21 -14.87 -6.96
N ALA A 125 0.94 -15.07 -7.33
CA ALA A 125 0.57 -15.84 -8.51
C ALA A 125 1.02 -15.17 -9.82
N ALA A 126 0.95 -13.84 -9.92
CA ALA A 126 1.41 -13.07 -11.08
C ALA A 126 2.94 -13.04 -11.20
N ALA A 127 3.66 -13.14 -10.08
CA ALA A 127 5.13 -13.14 -10.03
C ALA A 127 5.76 -14.49 -10.40
N VAL A 128 5.00 -15.59 -10.39
CA VAL A 128 5.49 -16.91 -10.78
C VAL A 128 5.37 -17.05 -12.31
N PRO A 129 6.49 -17.04 -13.08
CA PRO A 129 6.41 -17.44 -14.47
C PRO A 129 5.93 -18.89 -14.53
N ALA A 130 5.09 -19.22 -15.51
CA ALA A 130 4.48 -20.53 -15.71
C ALA A 130 5.52 -21.65 -15.93
N THR A 131 6.21 -22.07 -14.86
CA THR A 131 6.90 -23.36 -14.77
C THR A 131 6.12 -24.19 -13.77
N GLY A 132 5.32 -25.11 -14.33
CA GLY A 132 4.34 -25.90 -13.62
C GLY A 132 4.90 -26.57 -12.37
N VAL A 133 4.49 -26.07 -11.21
CA VAL A 133 4.47 -26.84 -9.97
C VAL A 133 3.10 -26.63 -9.37
N THR A 134 2.29 -27.68 -9.43
CA THR A 134 0.98 -27.78 -8.80
C THR A 134 1.14 -27.48 -7.31
N ARG A 135 0.81 -26.26 -6.88
CA ARG A 135 0.79 -25.90 -5.46
C ARG A 135 -0.66 -25.86 -5.00
N THR A 136 -0.95 -26.74 -4.06
CA THR A 136 -2.25 -26.93 -3.43
C THR A 136 -2.81 -25.60 -2.92
N SER A 137 -3.99 -25.26 -3.44
CA SER A 137 -4.82 -24.13 -3.05
C SER A 137 -5.04 -24.14 -1.54
N ARG A 138 -4.42 -23.21 -0.83
CA ARG A 138 -4.77 -22.91 0.55
C ARG A 138 -5.98 -21.97 0.50
N ALA A 139 -7.10 -22.45 1.02
CA ALA A 139 -8.39 -21.78 0.96
C ALA A 139 -8.33 -20.31 1.42
N ARG A 140 -9.00 -19.43 0.68
CA ARG A 140 -9.29 -18.04 1.08
C ARG A 140 -9.94 -18.08 2.46
N LEU A 141 -9.25 -17.58 3.46
CA LEU A 141 -9.85 -17.30 4.76
C LEU A 141 -10.25 -15.83 4.74
N SER A 142 -11.47 -15.55 4.26
CA SER A 142 -12.21 -14.38 4.72
C SER A 142 -12.40 -14.61 6.23
N VAL A 143 -11.66 -13.91 7.08
CA VAL A 143 -11.79 -14.07 8.53
C VAL A 143 -12.82 -13.05 9.02
N PRO A 144 -14.08 -13.44 9.31
CA PRO A 144 -14.96 -12.59 10.07
C PRO A 144 -14.42 -12.51 11.50
N VAL A 145 -14.02 -11.32 11.95
CA VAL A 145 -13.79 -11.07 13.38
C VAL A 145 -15.17 -11.08 14.04
N THR A 146 -15.60 -12.26 14.51
CA THR A 146 -16.72 -12.38 15.44
C THR A 146 -16.33 -11.72 16.76
N THR A 147 -16.78 -10.48 16.94
CA THR A 147 -16.88 -9.89 18.27
C THR A 147 -17.95 -10.64 19.03
N SER A 148 -17.55 -11.50 19.97
CA SER A 148 -18.47 -12.06 20.97
C SER A 148 -19.01 -10.92 21.84
N PRO A 149 -20.33 -10.73 21.96
CA PRO A 149 -20.87 -9.84 22.98
C PRO A 149 -20.74 -10.54 24.35
N LEU A 150 -19.98 -9.92 25.23
CA LEU A 150 -19.86 -10.29 26.63
C LEU A 150 -21.25 -10.20 27.29
N ALA A 151 -21.82 -11.35 27.67
CA ALA A 151 -23.11 -11.42 28.34
C ALA A 151 -23.05 -10.73 29.72
N PRO A 152 -24.11 -10.02 30.15
CA PRO A 152 -24.18 -9.41 31.47
C PRO A 152 -24.40 -10.48 32.55
N ALA A 153 -23.65 -10.37 33.65
CA ALA A 153 -23.71 -11.24 34.81
C ALA A 153 -25.05 -11.13 35.56
N PRO A 154 -25.67 -12.26 35.98
CA PRO A 154 -26.74 -12.23 36.97
C PRO A 154 -26.19 -12.31 38.41
N ALA A 155 -26.88 -11.56 39.27
CA ALA A 155 -26.58 -11.24 40.66
C ALA A 155 -26.42 -12.44 41.62
N SER A 156 -25.53 -12.28 42.60
CA SER A 156 -25.41 -13.15 43.78
C SER A 156 -26.63 -13.06 44.70
N PRO A 157 -27.17 -14.17 45.23
CA PRO A 157 -28.00 -14.14 46.41
C PRO A 157 -27.17 -14.38 47.69
N ALA A 158 -27.46 -13.57 48.69
CA ALA A 158 -26.81 -13.49 49.98
C ALA A 158 -27.10 -14.69 50.92
N ALA A 159 -26.10 -14.95 51.77
CA ALA A 159 -26.15 -15.36 53.18
C ALA A 159 -27.34 -16.19 53.71
N ARG A 160 -27.00 -17.32 54.36
CA ARG A 160 -27.67 -17.76 55.59
C ARG A 160 -26.77 -18.71 56.40
N THR A 161 -26.19 -18.20 57.50
CA THR A 161 -25.75 -18.99 58.65
C THR A 161 -26.39 -18.39 59.91
N SER A 162 -27.18 -19.21 60.60
CA SER A 162 -27.70 -19.13 61.98
C SER A 162 -28.62 -20.36 62.08
N HIS A 163 -28.55 -21.24 63.07
CA HIS A 163 -28.24 -21.13 64.49
C HIS A 163 -27.91 -22.54 65.01
#